data_AF-A0A2U9NYU5-F1
#
_entry.id   AF-A0A2U9NYU5-F1
#
_cell.length_a   1.000
_cell.length_b   1.000
_cell.length_c   1.000
_cell.angle_alpha   90.00
_cell.angle_beta   90.00
_cell.angle_gamma   90.00
#
_symmetry.space_group_name_H-M   'P 1'
#
loop_
_entity.id
_entity.type
_entity.pdbx_description
1 polymer ?
#
loop_
_entity_poly.entity_id
_entity_poly.type
_entity_poly.pdbx_seq_one_letter_code
_entity_poly.pdbx_strand_id
1 'polypeptide(L)'
;MWCAALLCAGLAVLSACSDGGEPAGAAESAASTGTPSAPQPTPTPSSSPPSASPSASVSLSPRAAVTGWFTSGGEDQLVDVMGVAADVQARHERDALIIDFTGLFDTVHAAQKYAPIPDRATQTAWKTALQHLSSGAGDVYNASALGRGTEDDPKSREQIDHGWKEFDEGVKGLKALQTRLHRQFGLDLRTDPWADPT
;
A
#
# COMPACT_ATOMS: atom_id res chain seq x y z
N MET A 1 40.92 38.71 -7.93
CA MET A 1 40.44 39.63 -6.88
C MET A 1 39.37 38.92 -6.08
N TRP A 2 39.62 38.74 -4.79
CA TRP A 2 38.76 38.03 -3.83
C TRP A 2 37.48 38.80 -3.50
N CYS A 3 36.42 38.07 -3.14
CA CYS A 3 35.79 38.23 -1.83
C CYS A 3 34.92 37.00 -1.51
N ALA A 4 35.38 36.22 -0.53
CA ALA A 4 34.57 35.27 0.21
C ALA A 4 33.77 36.04 1.28
N ALA A 5 32.51 35.66 1.48
CA ALA A 5 31.78 35.95 2.70
C ALA A 5 31.01 34.69 3.11
N LEU A 6 31.20 34.33 4.37
CA LEU A 6 30.86 33.09 5.05
C LEU A 6 30.00 33.48 6.26
N LEU A 7 29.11 32.57 6.70
CA LEU A 7 28.21 32.61 7.88
C LEU A 7 26.92 33.45 7.72
N CYS A 8 25.75 33.01 8.18
CA CYS A 8 25.47 32.31 9.45
C CYS A 8 24.59 31.05 9.31
N ALA A 9 25.00 30.01 10.03
CA ALA A 9 24.22 28.82 10.33
C ALA A 9 23.17 29.12 11.42
N GLY A 10 21.93 28.70 11.19
CA GLY A 10 20.84 28.71 12.18
C GLY A 10 20.81 27.38 12.95
N LEU A 11 20.79 27.50 14.28
CA LEU A 11 20.73 26.43 15.27
C LEU A 11 19.45 25.56 15.16
N ALA A 12 19.60 24.27 15.48
CA ALA A 12 18.72 23.58 16.41
C ALA A 12 19.46 22.40 17.06
N VAL A 13 19.96 22.62 18.28
CA VAL A 13 20.38 21.57 19.21
C VAL A 13 19.14 21.18 20.01
N LEU A 14 18.74 19.90 19.99
CA LEU A 14 17.83 19.35 21.00
C LEU A 14 18.63 18.43 21.92
N SER A 15 18.91 19.00 23.09
CA SER A 15 19.53 18.37 24.24
C SER A 15 18.54 17.43 24.92
N ALA A 16 19.09 16.31 25.41
CA ALA A 16 18.42 15.34 26.26
C ALA A 16 18.04 15.95 27.62
N CYS A 17 16.88 15.57 28.15
CA CYS A 17 16.66 15.50 29.59
C CYS A 17 15.90 14.20 29.92
N SER A 18 16.55 13.42 30.76
CA SER A 18 16.09 12.16 31.32
C SER A 18 15.08 12.36 32.45
N ASP A 19 14.33 11.28 32.67
CA ASP A 19 14.05 10.65 33.96
C ASP A 19 13.13 11.34 35.00
N GLY A 20 12.25 10.50 35.55
CA GLY A 20 11.81 10.63 36.94
C GLY A 20 10.30 10.52 37.15
N GLY A 21 9.85 9.38 37.67
CA GLY A 21 8.65 9.37 38.52
C GLY A 21 7.76 8.12 38.52
N GLU A 22 8.27 6.97 38.98
CA GLU A 22 7.45 6.05 39.80
C GLU A 22 7.37 6.63 41.23
N PRO A 23 6.25 6.46 41.98
CA PRO A 23 6.16 5.26 42.81
C PRO A 23 4.75 4.69 43.08
N ALA A 24 4.74 3.37 43.25
CA ALA A 24 4.11 2.62 44.34
C ALA A 24 2.62 2.87 44.69
N GLY A 25 1.80 1.88 44.32
CA GLY A 25 0.61 1.49 45.05
C GLY A 25 0.77 0.04 45.51
N ALA A 26 0.89 -0.14 46.82
CA ALA A 26 1.26 -1.37 47.51
C ALA A 26 0.18 -2.46 47.46
N ALA A 27 0.67 -3.68 47.66
CA ALA A 27 -0.05 -4.93 47.87
C ALA A 27 -1.07 -4.87 49.00
N GLU A 28 -2.12 -5.69 48.90
CA GLU A 28 -2.55 -6.46 50.07
C GLU A 28 -3.16 -7.80 49.66
N SER A 29 -2.58 -8.86 50.20
CA SER A 29 -3.07 -10.23 50.19
C SER A 29 -3.68 -10.47 51.58
N ALA A 30 -4.94 -10.87 51.65
CA ALA A 30 -5.53 -11.39 52.88
C ALA A 30 -6.56 -12.48 52.54
N ALA A 31 -6.19 -13.71 52.86
CA ALA A 31 -7.12 -14.81 53.05
C ALA A 31 -7.92 -14.58 54.35
N SER A 32 -9.21 -14.95 54.38
CA SER A 32 -9.76 -15.77 55.47
C SER A 32 -11.25 -16.10 55.31
N THR A 33 -11.50 -17.41 55.31
CA THR A 33 -12.44 -18.17 56.17
C THR A 33 -13.90 -17.72 56.29
N GLY A 34 -14.81 -18.61 55.87
CA GLY A 34 -16.22 -18.57 56.26
C GLY A 34 -17.04 -19.74 55.71
N THR A 35 -16.90 -20.93 56.30
CA THR A 35 -17.88 -22.03 56.17
C THR A 35 -18.97 -21.85 57.23
N PRO A 36 -20.25 -21.98 56.85
CA PRO A 36 -21.13 -22.90 57.58
C PRO A 36 -21.88 -23.87 56.66
N SER A 37 -22.01 -25.10 57.18
CA SER A 37 -22.59 -26.27 56.54
C SER A 37 -24.12 -26.24 56.33
N ALA A 38 -24.53 -27.04 55.33
CA ALA A 38 -25.75 -27.86 55.20
C ALA A 38 -27.00 -27.23 54.51
N PRO A 39 -27.91 -28.04 53.91
CA PRO A 39 -27.87 -29.48 53.58
C PRO A 39 -28.02 -29.79 52.06
N GLN A 40 -27.56 -30.99 51.68
CA GLN A 40 -27.72 -31.62 50.37
C GLN A 40 -29.19 -31.99 50.07
N PRO A 41 -29.66 -31.75 48.83
CA PRO A 41 -30.60 -32.66 48.19
C PRO A 41 -30.08 -33.19 46.84
N THR A 42 -30.15 -34.51 46.72
CA THR A 42 -30.26 -35.42 45.57
C THR A 42 -30.01 -34.91 44.13
N PRO A 43 -29.18 -35.60 43.32
CA PRO A 43 -28.90 -35.23 41.92
C PRO A 43 -30.12 -35.33 40.99
N THR A 44 -30.41 -34.23 40.30
CA THR A 44 -31.29 -34.22 39.13
C THR A 44 -30.40 -34.22 37.87
N PRO A 45 -30.64 -35.09 36.86
CA PRO A 45 -29.88 -35.04 35.61
C PRO A 45 -30.30 -33.79 34.84
N SER A 46 -29.53 -32.71 34.99
CA SER A 46 -29.72 -31.50 34.21
C SER A 46 -29.08 -31.70 32.84
N SER A 47 -29.93 -31.79 31.82
CA SER A 47 -29.54 -31.81 30.41
C SER A 47 -28.62 -30.63 30.11
N SER A 48 -27.38 -30.93 29.71
CA SER A 48 -26.49 -29.94 29.13
C SER A 48 -27.15 -29.32 27.89
N PRO A 49 -27.16 -27.99 27.72
CA PRO A 49 -27.55 -27.38 26.46
C PRO A 49 -26.57 -27.83 25.36
N PRO A 50 -27.02 -28.00 24.11
CA PRO A 50 -26.11 -28.33 23.02
C PRO A 50 -25.05 -27.24 22.95
N SER A 51 -23.79 -27.66 23.12
CA SER A 51 -22.61 -26.88 22.84
C SER A 51 -22.81 -26.18 21.50
N ALA A 52 -22.87 -24.84 21.53
CA ALA A 52 -22.97 -24.05 20.32
C ALA A 52 -21.79 -24.44 19.43
N SER A 53 -22.15 -25.00 18.28
CA SER A 53 -21.27 -25.43 17.21
C SER A 53 -20.12 -24.42 17.04
N PRO A 54 -18.85 -24.84 16.96
CA PRO A 54 -17.80 -23.91 16.59
C PRO A 54 -18.22 -23.31 15.25
N SER A 55 -18.50 -22.01 15.25
CA SER A 55 -18.71 -21.25 14.02
C SER A 55 -17.48 -21.52 13.20
N ALA A 56 -17.61 -22.40 12.21
CA ALA A 56 -16.53 -22.72 11.31
C ALA A 56 -16.28 -21.42 10.55
N SER A 57 -15.30 -20.65 11.01
CA SER A 57 -14.68 -19.61 10.19
C SER A 57 -14.16 -20.36 8.98
N VAL A 58 -14.95 -20.36 7.90
CA VAL A 58 -14.56 -20.92 6.61
C VAL A 58 -13.37 -20.08 6.18
N SER A 59 -12.18 -20.55 6.50
CA SER A 59 -10.95 -20.01 5.97
C SER A 59 -10.99 -20.28 4.48
N LEU A 60 -11.45 -19.29 3.71
CA LEU A 60 -11.41 -19.35 2.26
C LEU A 60 -9.96 -19.63 1.87
N SER A 61 -9.77 -20.56 0.95
CA SER A 61 -8.44 -20.80 0.40
C SER A 61 -7.89 -19.47 -0.16
N PRO A 62 -6.58 -19.21 -0.07
CA PRO A 62 -5.99 -17.97 -0.60
C PRO A 62 -6.40 -17.68 -2.04
N ARG A 63 -6.57 -18.73 -2.85
CA ARG A 63 -7.08 -18.63 -4.21
C ARG A 63 -8.51 -18.11 -4.26
N ALA A 64 -9.43 -18.69 -3.48
CA ALA A 64 -10.83 -18.25 -3.45
C ALA A 64 -10.96 -16.81 -2.96
N ALA A 65 -10.15 -16.40 -1.97
CA ALA A 65 -10.12 -15.01 -1.51
C ALA A 65 -9.65 -14.05 -2.60
N VAL A 66 -8.55 -14.36 -3.30
CA VAL A 66 -8.03 -13.51 -4.40
C VAL A 66 -9.00 -13.47 -5.58
N THR A 67 -9.63 -14.60 -5.96
CA THR A 67 -10.66 -14.63 -7.00
C THR A 67 -11.89 -13.79 -6.60
N GLY A 68 -12.32 -13.87 -5.34
CA GLY A 68 -13.43 -13.05 -4.84
C GLY A 68 -13.10 -11.56 -4.89
N TRP A 69 -11.90 -11.16 -4.47
CA TRP A 69 -11.43 -9.79 -4.58
C TRP A 69 -11.39 -9.31 -6.04
N PHE A 70 -10.81 -10.11 -6.93
CA PHE A 70 -10.65 -9.78 -8.34
C PHE A 70 -12.00 -9.53 -9.01
N THR A 71 -12.97 -10.43 -8.80
CA THR A 71 -14.31 -10.34 -9.37
C THR A 71 -15.22 -9.28 -8.73
N SER A 72 -14.86 -8.78 -7.54
CA SER A 72 -15.62 -7.73 -6.83
C SER A 72 -15.18 -6.30 -7.18
N GLY A 73 -14.44 -6.13 -8.30
CA GLY A 73 -13.91 -4.85 -8.77
C GLY A 73 -12.39 -4.70 -8.64
N GLY A 74 -11.68 -5.69 -8.07
CA GLY A 74 -10.22 -5.68 -8.04
C GLY A 74 -9.59 -5.73 -9.44
N GLU A 75 -10.25 -6.41 -10.39
CA GLU A 75 -9.87 -6.40 -11.80
C GLU A 75 -9.90 -4.99 -12.39
N ASP A 76 -10.96 -4.22 -12.15
CA ASP A 76 -11.10 -2.87 -12.69
C ASP A 76 -9.97 -1.96 -12.19
N GLN A 77 -9.59 -2.07 -10.91
CA GLN A 77 -8.43 -1.34 -10.38
C GLN A 77 -7.12 -1.69 -11.08
N LEU A 78 -6.93 -2.96 -11.46
CA LEU A 78 -5.73 -3.38 -12.19
C LEU A 78 -5.75 -2.82 -13.61
N VAL A 79 -6.87 -2.99 -14.32
CA VAL A 79 -7.00 -2.55 -15.72
C VAL A 79 -6.90 -1.04 -15.83
N ASP A 80 -7.54 -0.28 -14.95
CA ASP A 80 -7.49 1.18 -14.98
C ASP A 80 -6.05 1.67 -14.80
N VAL A 81 -5.34 1.20 -13.76
CA VAL A 81 -3.94 1.58 -13.50
C VAL A 81 -3.03 1.16 -14.66
N MET A 82 -3.17 -0.07 -15.16
CA MET A 82 -2.33 -0.56 -16.26
C MET A 82 -2.59 0.23 -17.54
N GLY A 83 -3.84 0.53 -17.86
CA GLY A 83 -4.22 1.29 -19.05
C GLY A 83 -3.71 2.72 -19.03
N VAL A 84 -3.89 3.46 -17.93
CA VAL A 84 -3.35 4.83 -17.83
C VAL A 84 -1.82 4.85 -17.82
N ALA A 85 -1.18 3.85 -17.20
CA ALA A 85 0.27 3.73 -17.23
C ALA A 85 0.80 3.43 -18.64
N ALA A 86 0.10 2.58 -19.40
CA ALA A 86 0.41 2.28 -20.79
C ALA A 86 0.24 3.52 -21.70
N ASP A 87 -0.82 4.31 -21.53
CA ASP A 87 -0.99 5.55 -22.29
C ASP A 87 0.14 6.56 -22.01
N VAL A 88 0.50 6.74 -20.75
CA VAL A 88 1.63 7.61 -20.36
C VAL A 88 2.93 7.13 -20.99
N GLN A 89 3.22 5.82 -20.91
CA GLN A 89 4.41 5.23 -21.53
C GLN A 89 4.42 5.43 -23.05
N ALA A 90 3.30 5.15 -23.73
CA ALA A 90 3.17 5.30 -25.18
C ALA A 90 3.29 6.76 -25.65
N ARG A 91 2.91 7.74 -24.82
CA ARG A 91 3.14 9.17 -25.11
C ARG A 91 4.61 9.54 -24.95
N HIS A 92 5.27 9.03 -23.92
CA HIS A 92 6.69 9.23 -23.71
C HIS A 92 7.52 8.65 -24.86
N GLU A 93 7.23 7.41 -25.28
CA GLU A 93 7.90 6.74 -26.40
C GLU A 93 7.69 7.45 -27.75
N ARG A 94 6.63 8.26 -27.88
CA ARG A 94 6.35 9.09 -29.06
C ARG A 94 6.90 10.52 -28.94
N ASP A 95 7.74 10.79 -27.94
CA ASP A 95 8.31 12.11 -27.66
C ASP A 95 7.22 13.21 -27.56
N ALA A 96 6.08 12.89 -26.94
CA ALA A 96 5.00 13.85 -26.77
C ALA A 96 5.49 15.07 -25.97
N LEU A 97 5.28 16.27 -26.51
CA LEU A 97 5.69 17.53 -25.89
C LEU A 97 5.05 17.79 -24.53
N ILE A 98 3.84 17.25 -24.32
CA ILE A 98 3.07 17.39 -23.09
C ILE A 98 2.48 16.03 -22.74
N ILE A 99 2.77 15.57 -21.52
CA ILE A 99 2.22 14.35 -20.95
C ILE A 99 1.45 14.74 -19.69
N ASP A 100 0.15 14.45 -19.68
CA ASP A 100 -0.71 14.70 -18.53
C ASP A 100 -0.70 13.49 -17.60
N PHE A 101 -0.19 13.69 -16.38
CA PHE A 101 -0.13 12.67 -15.34
C PHE A 101 -1.33 12.68 -14.39
N THR A 102 -2.28 13.62 -14.55
CA THR A 102 -3.43 13.76 -13.64
C THR A 102 -4.23 12.47 -13.54
N GLY A 103 -4.59 11.89 -14.69
CA GLY A 103 -5.32 10.62 -14.74
C GLY A 103 -4.57 9.47 -14.08
N LEU A 104 -3.25 9.41 -14.23
CA LEU A 104 -2.42 8.41 -13.54
C LEU A 104 -2.47 8.60 -12.02
N PHE A 105 -2.26 9.83 -11.52
CA PHE A 105 -2.24 10.08 -10.07
C PHE A 105 -3.60 9.77 -9.43
N ASP A 106 -4.70 10.17 -10.07
CA ASP A 106 -6.05 9.88 -9.59
C ASP A 106 -6.31 8.37 -9.54
N THR A 107 -5.91 7.65 -10.59
CA THR A 107 -6.10 6.19 -10.69
C THR A 107 -5.25 5.44 -9.67
N VAL A 108 -3.97 5.83 -9.51
CA VAL A 108 -3.09 5.25 -8.49
C VAL A 108 -3.64 5.49 -7.09
N HIS A 109 -4.14 6.70 -6.80
CA HIS A 109 -4.73 7.03 -5.51
C HIS A 109 -6.01 6.24 -5.22
N ALA A 110 -6.88 6.06 -6.22
CA ALA A 110 -8.07 5.22 -6.10
C ALA A 110 -7.68 3.77 -5.80
N ALA A 111 -6.72 3.22 -6.55
CA ALA A 111 -6.20 1.87 -6.37
C ALA A 111 -5.57 1.62 -4.98
N GLN A 112 -4.87 2.61 -4.42
CA GLN A 112 -4.30 2.52 -3.07
C GLN A 112 -5.36 2.47 -1.97
N LYS A 113 -6.53 3.09 -2.21
CA LYS A 113 -7.66 3.12 -1.25
C LYS A 113 -8.60 1.93 -1.39
N TYR A 114 -8.54 1.22 -2.52
CA TYR A 114 -9.35 0.04 -2.74
C TYR A 114 -9.01 -1.08 -1.74
N ALA A 115 -9.90 -2.06 -1.62
CA ALA A 115 -9.68 -3.22 -0.78
C ALA A 115 -8.34 -3.90 -1.14
N PRO A 116 -7.53 -4.33 -0.16
CA PRO A 116 -6.24 -4.96 -0.45
C PRO A 116 -6.43 -6.35 -1.08
N ILE A 117 -5.50 -6.73 -1.94
CA ILE A 117 -5.36 -8.08 -2.48
C ILE A 117 -5.12 -9.05 -1.32
N PRO A 118 -5.94 -10.10 -1.15
CA PRO A 118 -5.84 -11.00 0.00
C PRO A 118 -4.52 -11.79 0.08
N ASP A 119 -3.83 -12.00 -1.04
CA ASP A 119 -2.48 -12.57 -1.04
C ASP A 119 -1.42 -11.50 -0.73
N ARG A 120 -0.73 -11.66 0.42
CA ARG A 120 0.25 -10.69 0.91
C ARG A 120 1.37 -10.39 -0.11
N ALA A 121 1.89 -11.42 -0.77
CA ALA A 121 2.99 -11.24 -1.72
C ALA A 121 2.53 -10.46 -2.97
N THR A 122 1.35 -10.79 -3.47
CA THR A 122 0.71 -10.07 -4.58
C THR A 122 0.37 -8.63 -4.19
N GLN A 123 -0.13 -8.39 -2.97
CA GLN A 123 -0.39 -7.04 -2.46
C GLN A 123 0.88 -6.19 -2.31
N THR A 124 1.99 -6.79 -1.86
CA THR A 124 3.27 -6.08 -1.79
C THR A 124 3.73 -5.68 -3.18
N ALA A 125 3.72 -6.61 -4.15
CA ALA A 125 4.09 -6.31 -5.53
C ALA A 125 3.22 -5.21 -6.13
N TRP A 126 1.91 -5.24 -5.89
CA TRP A 126 0.99 -4.19 -6.31
C TRP A 126 1.35 -2.82 -5.72
N LYS A 127 1.52 -2.73 -4.39
CA LYS A 127 1.90 -1.47 -3.72
C LYS A 127 3.23 -0.92 -4.24
N THR A 128 4.23 -1.78 -4.42
CA THR A 128 5.54 -1.40 -4.94
C THR A 128 5.43 -0.84 -6.36
N ALA A 129 4.66 -1.49 -7.24
CA ALA A 129 4.42 -0.98 -8.59
C ALA A 129 3.75 0.40 -8.57
N LEU A 130 2.69 0.58 -7.76
CA LEU A 130 2.01 1.88 -7.60
C LEU A 130 2.94 2.97 -7.06
N GLN A 131 3.85 2.62 -6.14
CA GLN A 131 4.83 3.55 -5.60
C GLN A 131 5.82 4.00 -6.68
N HIS A 132 6.36 3.07 -7.47
CA HIS A 132 7.26 3.40 -8.57
C HIS A 132 6.56 4.30 -9.62
N LEU A 133 5.32 3.99 -9.99
CA LEU A 133 4.54 4.82 -10.93
C LEU A 133 4.34 6.25 -10.39
N SER A 134 3.88 6.37 -9.15
CA SER A 134 3.60 7.69 -8.55
C SER A 134 4.86 8.51 -8.29
N SER A 135 5.94 7.87 -7.85
CA SER A 135 7.23 8.55 -7.60
C SER A 135 7.85 8.99 -8.93
N GLY A 136 7.92 8.09 -9.91
CA GLY A 136 8.47 8.39 -11.23
C GLY A 136 7.70 9.48 -11.97
N ALA A 137 6.37 9.37 -12.03
CA ALA A 137 5.52 10.41 -12.62
C ALA A 137 5.63 11.74 -11.87
N GLY A 138 5.76 11.70 -10.55
CA GLY A 138 5.96 12.90 -9.72
C GLY A 138 7.26 13.62 -10.06
N ASP A 139 8.36 12.87 -10.21
CA ASP A 139 9.67 13.42 -10.60
C ASP A 139 9.63 14.07 -11.98
N VAL A 140 9.07 13.39 -12.98
CA VAL A 140 8.90 13.95 -14.33
C VAL A 140 8.02 15.20 -14.29
N TYR A 141 6.85 15.11 -13.65
CA TYR A 141 5.92 16.23 -13.59
C TYR A 141 6.56 17.46 -12.95
N ASN A 142 7.19 17.31 -11.77
CA ASN A 142 7.79 18.41 -11.02
C ASN A 142 8.97 19.07 -11.74
N ALA A 143 9.76 18.30 -12.49
CA ALA A 143 10.91 18.81 -13.23
C ALA A 143 10.55 19.33 -14.64
N SER A 144 9.37 18.99 -15.16
CA SER A 144 8.86 19.52 -16.42
C SER A 144 8.36 20.97 -16.31
N ALA A 145 8.20 21.63 -17.46
CA ALA A 145 7.61 22.97 -17.53
C ALA A 145 6.20 23.05 -16.93
N LEU A 146 5.46 21.93 -16.90
CA LEU A 146 4.11 21.84 -16.33
C LEU A 146 4.14 21.82 -14.79
N GLY A 147 5.24 21.35 -14.18
CA GLY A 147 5.47 21.36 -12.73
C GLY A 147 6.28 22.55 -12.21
N ARG A 148 6.60 23.52 -13.08
CA ARG A 148 7.44 24.73 -12.84
C ARG A 148 8.96 24.53 -12.95
N GLY A 149 9.43 23.40 -13.49
CA GLY A 149 10.83 23.21 -13.86
C GLY A 149 11.21 23.93 -15.16
N THR A 150 12.51 23.95 -15.49
CA THR A 150 13.02 24.45 -16.78
C THR A 150 13.82 23.32 -17.39
N GLU A 151 13.38 22.76 -18.53
CA GLU A 151 14.05 21.62 -19.19
C GLU A 151 15.53 21.91 -19.57
N ASP A 152 15.89 23.19 -19.66
CA ASP A 152 17.25 23.64 -19.93
C ASP A 152 18.20 23.54 -18.72
N ASP A 153 17.68 23.27 -17.51
CA ASP A 153 18.49 23.08 -16.30
C ASP A 153 18.98 21.62 -16.19
N PRO A 154 20.29 21.36 -16.04
CA PRO A 154 20.83 20.01 -15.96
C PRO A 154 20.23 19.14 -14.85
N LYS A 155 19.86 19.72 -13.70
CA LYS A 155 19.25 18.96 -12.60
C LYS A 155 17.81 18.56 -12.94
N SER A 156 17.09 19.42 -13.63
CA SER A 156 15.75 19.11 -14.13
C SER A 156 15.79 17.94 -15.11
N ARG A 157 16.79 17.90 -16.01
CA ARG A 157 17.00 16.76 -16.92
C ARG A 157 17.33 15.46 -16.19
N GLU A 158 18.25 15.50 -15.22
CA GLU A 158 18.57 14.32 -14.40
C GLU A 158 17.35 13.80 -13.63
N GLN A 159 16.51 14.71 -13.10
CA GLN A 159 15.28 14.32 -12.40
C GLN A 159 14.23 13.74 -13.35
N ILE A 160 14.09 14.27 -14.57
CA ILE A 160 13.22 13.71 -15.60
C ILE A 160 13.69 12.29 -15.97
N ASP A 161 14.97 12.10 -16.23
CA ASP A 161 15.54 10.79 -16.57
C ASP A 161 15.35 9.78 -15.43
N HIS A 162 15.58 10.21 -14.18
CA HIS A 162 15.29 9.41 -12.99
C HIS A 162 13.80 9.04 -12.91
N GLY A 163 12.93 10.02 -13.11
CA GLY A 163 11.48 9.84 -13.04
C GLY A 163 10.96 8.85 -14.06
N TRP A 164 11.44 8.92 -15.31
CA TRP A 164 11.06 7.95 -16.34
C TRP A 164 11.56 6.54 -16.02
N LYS A 165 12.81 6.41 -15.55
CA LYS A 165 13.35 5.11 -15.12
C LYS A 165 12.50 4.49 -14.00
N GLU A 166 12.13 5.28 -13.00
CA GLU A 166 11.31 4.84 -11.88
C GLU A 166 9.89 4.46 -12.34
N PHE A 167 9.30 5.26 -13.25
CA PHE A 167 8.01 4.96 -13.84
C PHE A 167 8.03 3.61 -14.61
N ASP A 168 9.07 3.35 -15.39
CA ASP A 168 9.27 2.10 -16.11
C ASP A 168 9.40 0.89 -15.17
N GLU A 169 10.04 1.03 -14.02
CA GLU A 169 10.05 -0.03 -12.99
C GLU A 169 8.64 -0.30 -12.45
N GLY A 170 7.81 0.73 -12.31
CA GLY A 170 6.39 0.60 -12.01
C GLY A 170 5.65 -0.23 -13.05
N VAL A 171 5.81 0.10 -14.34
CA VAL A 171 5.19 -0.63 -15.45
C VAL A 171 5.66 -2.09 -15.50
N LYS A 172 6.95 -2.36 -15.32
CA LYS A 172 7.49 -3.73 -15.23
C LYS A 172 6.86 -4.50 -14.07
N GLY A 173 6.71 -3.84 -12.91
CA GLY A 173 6.04 -4.40 -11.74
C GLY A 173 4.58 -4.79 -12.02
N LEU A 174 3.84 -3.95 -12.74
CA LEU A 174 2.47 -4.25 -13.17
C LEU A 174 2.39 -5.46 -14.11
N LYS A 175 3.27 -5.54 -15.13
CA LYS A 175 3.33 -6.68 -16.06
C LYS A 175 3.67 -7.99 -15.31
N ALA A 176 4.58 -7.92 -14.34
CA ALA A 176 4.92 -9.05 -13.48
C ALA A 176 3.74 -9.46 -12.57
N LEU A 177 2.99 -8.49 -12.06
CA LEU A 177 1.79 -8.73 -11.26
C LEU A 177 0.70 -9.45 -12.07
N GLN A 178 0.40 -8.99 -13.28
CA GLN A 178 -0.54 -9.67 -14.18
C GLN A 178 -0.10 -11.11 -14.46
N THR A 179 1.18 -11.32 -14.77
CA THR A 179 1.75 -12.66 -14.98
C THR A 179 1.58 -13.54 -13.75
N ARG A 180 1.77 -12.99 -12.55
CA ARG A 180 1.57 -13.71 -11.28
C ARG A 180 0.10 -14.08 -11.08
N LEU A 181 -0.83 -13.15 -11.35
CA LEU A 181 -2.27 -13.37 -11.24
C LEU A 181 -2.72 -14.52 -12.15
N HIS A 182 -2.26 -14.52 -13.40
CA HIS A 182 -2.50 -15.60 -14.34
C HIS A 182 -1.91 -16.93 -13.86
N ARG A 183 -0.60 -16.98 -13.56
CA ARG A 183 0.09 -18.24 -13.25
C ARG A 183 -0.31 -18.87 -11.91
N GLN A 184 -0.55 -18.06 -10.88
CA GLN A 184 -0.81 -18.57 -9.53
C GLN A 184 -2.29 -18.77 -9.25
N PHE A 185 -3.16 -17.91 -9.81
CA PHE A 185 -4.58 -17.92 -9.50
C PHE A 185 -5.45 -18.32 -10.69
N GLY A 186 -4.90 -18.33 -11.91
CA GLY A 186 -5.66 -18.57 -13.15
C GLY A 186 -6.60 -17.42 -13.47
N LEU A 187 -6.19 -16.19 -13.15
CA LEU A 187 -6.98 -14.98 -13.36
C LEU A 187 -6.43 -14.23 -14.58
N ASP A 188 -7.28 -14.11 -15.60
CA ASP A 188 -7.03 -13.34 -16.80
C ASP A 188 -7.80 -12.03 -16.75
N LEU A 189 -7.17 -10.96 -17.21
CA LEU A 189 -7.85 -9.68 -17.40
C LEU A 189 -8.79 -9.79 -18.60
N ARG A 190 -10.00 -9.24 -18.48
CA ARG A 190 -11.02 -9.20 -19.53
C ARG A 190 -10.62 -8.35 -20.72
N THR A 191 -9.89 -7.27 -20.44
CA THR A 191 -9.33 -6.35 -21.42
C THR A 191 -7.83 -6.41 -21.31
N ASP A 192 -7.11 -6.47 -22.44
CA ASP A 192 -5.66 -6.31 -22.45
C ASP A 192 -5.32 -4.84 -22.26
N PRO A 193 -4.78 -4.42 -21.10
CA PRO A 193 -4.51 -3.02 -20.82
C PRO A 193 -3.23 -2.53 -21.51
N TRP A 194 -2.47 -3.41 -22.16
CA TRP A 194 -1.23 -3.08 -22.86
C TRP A 194 -1.40 -3.00 -24.37
N ALA A 195 -2.60 -3.26 -24.88
CA ALA A 195 -2.90 -3.03 -26.29
C ALA A 195 -2.73 -1.54 -26.59
N ASP A 196 -2.19 -1.23 -27.77
CA ASP A 196 -1.94 0.15 -28.18
C ASP A 196 -3.22 0.99 -28.02
N PRO A 197 -3.16 2.15 -27.34
CA PRO A 197 -4.29 3.06 -27.26
C PRO A 197 -4.60 3.55 -28.68
N THR A 198 -5.74 3.12 -29.23
CA THR A 198 -6.26 3.52 -30.54
C THR A 198 -6.55 5.01 -30.63
#